data_AF-B2KEU7-F1
#
_entry.id   AF-B2KEU7-F1
#
_cell.length_a   1.000
_cell.length_b   1.000
_cell.length_c   1.000
_cell.angle_alpha   90.00
_cell.angle_beta   90.00
_cell.angle_gamma   90.00
#
_symmetry.space_group_name_H-M   'P 1'
#
loop_
_entity.id
_entity.type
_entity.pdbx_description
1 polymer ?
#
loop_
_entity_poly.entity_id
_entity_poly.type
_entity_poly.pdbx_seq_one_letter_code
_entity_poly.pdbx_strand_id
1 'polypeptide(L)'
;MKKGFTLIELLVVVLIIGILAAIALPQYNKAVAKSRMAEAMVNGKAFMLALERHYLMTSESPTFESLDIELQGAVNTGANEHALDHITHNKMSYEIGNGGKFIRIVPRASAGPIAGMQLHYHRDGQIYCYSHKAGANVDFQESVCKTLGGTEFPSKDTANHSAFKLQ
;
A
#
# COMPACT_ATOMS: atom_id res chain seq x y z
N MET A 1 6.34 14.41 56.45
CA MET A 1 5.26 14.96 55.59
C MET A 1 5.54 14.51 54.15
N LYS A 2 4.67 13.68 53.55
CA LYS A 2 4.82 13.29 52.14
C LYS A 2 4.47 14.50 51.28
N LYS A 3 5.41 15.00 50.47
CA LYS A 3 5.13 16.00 49.43
C LYS A 3 4.15 15.37 48.43
N GLY A 4 2.90 15.78 48.49
CA GLY A 4 1.89 15.39 47.50
C GLY A 4 2.13 16.14 46.19
N PHE A 5 1.86 15.47 45.08
CA PHE A 5 1.87 16.08 43.74
C PHE A 5 0.79 17.16 43.66
N THR A 6 1.09 18.31 43.06
CA THR A 6 0.10 19.38 42.94
C THR A 6 -0.81 19.17 41.72
N LEU A 7 -2.07 19.60 41.82
CA LEU A 7 -3.01 19.56 40.69
C LEU A 7 -2.51 20.39 39.51
N ILE A 8 -1.84 21.50 39.77
CA ILE A 8 -1.29 22.36 38.72
C ILE A 8 -0.13 21.69 37.97
N GLU A 9 0.74 20.94 38.65
CA GLU A 9 1.79 20.14 38.00
C GLU A 9 1.19 19.10 37.06
N LEU A 10 0.12 18.41 37.48
CA LEU A 10 -0.56 17.44 36.62
C LEU A 10 -1.23 18.10 35.40
N LEU A 11 -1.86 19.26 35.57
CA LEU A 11 -2.51 19.96 34.48
C LEU A 11 -1.53 20.42 33.39
N VAL A 12 -0.37 20.95 33.78
CA VAL A 12 0.67 21.35 32.82
C VAL A 12 1.24 20.15 32.08
N VAL A 13 1.43 19.01 32.76
CA VAL A 13 1.93 17.79 32.13
C VAL A 13 0.94 17.26 31.08
N VAL A 14 -0.35 17.19 31.40
CA VAL A 14 -1.37 16.73 30.44
C VAL A 14 -1.47 17.68 29.24
N LEU A 15 -1.34 19.00 29.48
CA LEU A 15 -1.33 20.00 28.41
C LEU A 15 -0.14 19.79 27.46
N ILE A 16 1.07 19.58 27.98
CA ILE A 16 2.26 19.33 27.16
C ILE A 16 2.11 18.01 26.36
N ILE A 17 1.66 16.94 27.00
CA ILE A 17 1.42 15.65 26.32
C ILE A 17 0.37 15.80 25.23
N GLY A 18 -0.70 16.57 25.46
CA GLY A 18 -1.74 16.84 24.46
C GLY A 18 -1.20 17.52 23.21
N ILE A 19 -0.34 18.53 23.35
CA ILE A 19 0.28 19.25 22.23
C ILE A 19 1.20 18.30 21.44
N LEU A 20 2.05 17.54 22.14
CA LEU A 20 2.96 16.60 21.49
C LEU A 20 2.21 15.50 20.73
N ALA A 21 1.13 14.96 21.31
CA ALA A 21 0.32 13.93 20.68
C ALA A 21 -0.35 14.40 19.38
N ALA A 22 -0.85 15.64 19.35
CA ALA A 22 -1.48 16.22 18.16
C ALA A 22 -0.55 16.27 16.94
N ILE A 23 0.75 16.53 17.15
CA ILE A 23 1.77 16.57 16.09
C ILE A 23 2.30 15.16 15.77
N ALA A 24 2.50 14.33 16.79
CA ALA A 24 3.12 13.02 16.64
C ALA A 24 2.22 12.00 15.91
N LEU A 25 0.91 12.00 16.16
CA LEU A 25 -0.03 11.02 15.58
C LEU A 25 -0.08 11.02 14.04
N PRO A 26 -0.26 12.16 13.33
CA PRO A 26 -0.29 12.15 11.87
C PRO A 26 1.05 11.69 11.27
N GLN A 27 2.17 12.08 11.87
CA GLN A 27 3.50 11.64 11.44
C GLN A 27 3.70 10.14 11.65
N TYR A 28 3.27 9.61 12.80
CA TYR A 28 3.32 8.18 13.10
C TYR A 28 2.47 7.37 12.11
N ASN A 29 1.24 7.80 11.84
CA ASN A 29 0.36 7.15 10.86
C ASN A 29 0.98 7.11 9.46
N LYS A 30 1.65 8.19 9.05
CA LYS A 30 2.38 8.24 7.78
C LYS A 30 3.57 7.28 7.74
N ALA A 31 4.33 7.18 8.83
CA ALA A 31 5.45 6.24 8.94
C ALA A 31 4.97 4.78 8.85
N VAL A 32 3.90 4.42 9.56
CA VAL A 32 3.29 3.08 9.49
C VAL A 32 2.75 2.79 8.10
N ALA A 33 2.06 3.75 7.48
CA ALA A 33 1.57 3.63 6.11
C ALA A 33 2.70 3.39 5.10
N LYS A 34 3.78 4.16 5.19
CA LYS A 34 4.97 3.98 4.37
C LYS A 34 5.59 2.59 4.55
N SER A 35 5.72 2.12 5.80
CA SER A 35 6.26 0.79 6.09
C SER A 35 5.42 -0.31 5.45
N ARG A 36 4.09 -0.24 5.58
CA ARG A 36 3.18 -1.23 4.96
C ARG A 36 3.25 -1.21 3.44
N MET A 37 3.34 -0.03 2.83
CA MET A 37 3.52 0.07 1.38
C MET A 37 4.87 -0.49 0.95
N ALA A 38 5.95 -0.17 1.66
CA ALA A 38 7.29 -0.67 1.36
C ALA A 38 7.37 -2.20 1.46
N GLU A 39 6.73 -2.81 2.46
CA GLU A 39 6.62 -4.27 2.58
C GLU A 39 5.86 -4.87 1.38
N ALA A 40 4.71 -4.29 1.04
CA ALA A 40 3.94 -4.71 -0.12
C ALA A 40 4.72 -4.52 -1.43
N MET A 41 5.55 -3.48 -1.54
CA MET A 41 6.42 -3.26 -2.68
C MET A 41 7.43 -4.42 -2.86
N VAL A 42 8.03 -4.89 -1.77
CA VAL A 42 8.93 -6.06 -1.80
C VAL A 42 8.19 -7.31 -2.26
N ASN A 43 7.00 -7.57 -1.70
CA ASN A 43 6.18 -8.71 -2.11
C ASN A 43 5.76 -8.62 -3.58
N GLY A 44 5.36 -7.43 -4.05
CA GLY A 44 5.01 -7.17 -5.44
C GLY A 44 6.15 -7.47 -6.41
N LYS A 45 7.37 -7.06 -6.06
CA LYS A 45 8.57 -7.37 -6.85
C LYS A 45 8.84 -8.88 -6.90
N ALA A 46 8.66 -9.58 -5.78
CA ALA A 46 8.84 -11.02 -5.73
C ALA A 46 7.82 -11.76 -6.60
N PHE A 47 6.54 -11.38 -6.54
CA PHE A 47 5.51 -11.93 -7.42
C PHE A 47 5.77 -11.61 -8.89
N MET A 48 6.25 -10.40 -9.22
CA MET A 48 6.53 -10.03 -10.61
C MET A 48 7.63 -10.90 -11.20
N LEU A 49 8.67 -11.18 -10.41
CA LEU A 49 9.75 -12.06 -10.82
C LEU A 49 9.26 -13.50 -11.03
N ALA A 50 8.41 -14.01 -10.13
CA ALA A 50 7.78 -15.33 -10.29
C ALA A 50 6.91 -15.39 -11.55
N LEU A 51 6.15 -14.33 -11.82
CA LEU A 51 5.30 -14.18 -13.00
C LEU A 51 6.13 -14.23 -14.29
N GLU A 52 7.25 -13.51 -14.34
CA GLU A 52 8.17 -13.51 -15.47
C GLU A 52 8.78 -14.89 -15.70
N ARG A 53 9.20 -15.61 -14.64
CA ARG A 53 9.67 -17.00 -14.77
C ARG A 53 8.59 -17.93 -15.31
N HIS A 54 7.36 -17.80 -14.80
CA HIS A 54 6.23 -18.63 -15.27
C HIS A 54 6.02 -18.46 -16.77
N TYR A 55 6.08 -17.22 -17.29
CA TYR A 55 5.96 -16.94 -18.73
C TYR A 55 7.08 -17.56 -19.58
N LEU A 56 8.27 -17.78 -19.02
CA LEU A 56 9.37 -18.43 -19.74
C LEU A 56 9.23 -19.95 -19.75
N MET A 57 8.47 -20.53 -18.82
CA MET A 57 8.29 -21.98 -18.67
C MET A 57 7.00 -22.50 -19.32
N THR A 58 5.94 -21.70 -19.31
CA THR A 58 4.58 -22.10 -19.70
C THR A 58 3.88 -20.99 -20.50
N SER A 59 3.07 -21.39 -21.47
CA SER A 59 2.25 -20.48 -22.29
C SER A 59 0.82 -20.26 -21.75
N GLU A 60 0.51 -20.82 -20.59
CA GLU A 60 -0.79 -20.68 -19.92
C GLU A 60 -0.90 -19.36 -19.15
N SER A 61 -2.13 -19.00 -18.80
CA SER A 61 -2.39 -17.80 -18.02
C SER A 61 -1.96 -18.03 -16.56
N PRO A 62 -1.17 -17.12 -15.97
CA PRO A 62 -0.69 -17.30 -14.61
C PRO A 62 -1.79 -17.04 -13.58
N THR A 63 -1.84 -17.92 -12.58
CA THR A 63 -2.56 -17.77 -11.32
C THR A 63 -1.56 -17.72 -10.16
N PHE A 64 -1.94 -17.20 -8.99
CA PHE A 64 -1.05 -17.19 -7.83
C PHE A 64 -0.66 -18.60 -7.37
N GLU A 65 -1.51 -19.60 -7.60
CA GLU A 65 -1.20 -21.01 -7.31
C GLU A 65 -0.16 -21.61 -8.27
N SER A 66 -0.04 -21.05 -9.48
CA SER A 66 0.91 -21.50 -10.50
C SER A 66 2.30 -20.87 -10.38
N LEU A 67 2.48 -19.93 -9.44
CA LEU A 67 3.74 -19.22 -9.21
C LEU A 67 4.60 -19.98 -8.19
N ASP A 68 5.93 -19.89 -8.35
CA ASP A 68 6.92 -20.50 -7.45
C ASP A 68 7.12 -19.73 -6.13
N ILE A 69 6.11 -18.98 -5.70
CA ILE A 69 6.15 -18.13 -4.52
C ILE A 69 4.82 -18.25 -3.76
N GLU A 70 4.94 -18.51 -2.46
CA GLU A 70 3.80 -18.55 -1.56
C GLU A 70 3.96 -17.51 -0.47
N LEU A 71 2.89 -16.75 -0.24
CA LEU A 71 2.82 -15.82 0.88
C LEU A 71 2.01 -16.49 1.99
N GLN A 72 2.69 -16.94 3.05
CA GLN A 72 2.06 -17.72 4.10
C GLN A 72 0.83 -17.02 4.68
N GLY A 73 -0.31 -17.71 4.73
CA GLY A 73 -1.57 -17.15 5.22
C GLY A 73 -2.26 -16.20 4.22
N ALA A 74 -1.80 -16.14 2.97
CA ALA A 74 -2.57 -15.56 1.89
C ALA A 74 -3.79 -16.44 1.57
N VAL A 75 -4.90 -15.80 1.22
CA VAL A 75 -6.13 -16.46 0.83
C VAL A 75 -6.43 -16.09 -0.62
N ASN A 76 -6.52 -17.09 -1.50
CA ASN A 76 -6.97 -16.91 -2.87
C ASN A 76 -8.49 -16.64 -2.88
N THR A 77 -8.88 -15.55 -3.54
CA THR A 77 -10.29 -15.14 -3.69
C THR A 77 -10.77 -15.24 -5.13
N GLY A 78 -9.93 -15.76 -6.03
CA GLY A 78 -10.22 -16.02 -7.43
C GLY A 78 -10.19 -14.80 -8.33
N ALA A 79 -10.50 -15.04 -9.61
CA ALA A 79 -10.63 -14.02 -10.64
C ALA A 79 -11.78 -13.04 -10.34
N ASN A 80 -11.64 -11.81 -10.82
CA ASN A 80 -12.70 -10.80 -10.81
C ASN A 80 -12.64 -9.95 -12.08
N GLU A 81 -13.55 -8.97 -12.22
CA GLU A 81 -13.62 -8.10 -13.38
C GLU A 81 -12.36 -7.27 -13.67
N HIS A 82 -11.44 -7.17 -12.71
CA HIS A 82 -10.20 -6.40 -12.80
C HIS A 82 -8.92 -7.25 -12.81
N ALA A 83 -9.00 -8.55 -12.49
CA ALA A 83 -7.84 -9.40 -12.29
C ALA A 83 -8.09 -10.85 -12.72
N LEU A 84 -7.08 -11.47 -13.31
CA LEU A 84 -7.08 -12.91 -13.63
C LEU A 84 -7.11 -13.78 -12.38
N ASP A 85 -6.44 -13.32 -11.32
CA ASP A 85 -6.44 -13.97 -10.03
C ASP A 85 -6.15 -12.92 -8.93
N HIS A 86 -6.64 -13.18 -7.73
CA HIS A 86 -6.58 -12.27 -6.59
C HIS A 86 -6.28 -13.07 -5.33
N ILE A 87 -5.25 -12.65 -4.58
CA ILE A 87 -5.01 -13.14 -3.22
C ILE A 87 -5.10 -11.98 -2.24
N THR A 88 -5.49 -12.29 -1.01
CA THR A 88 -5.44 -11.33 0.09
C THR A 88 -4.49 -11.81 1.17
N HIS A 89 -3.65 -10.92 1.68
CA HIS A 89 -2.76 -11.19 2.80
C HIS A 89 -2.71 -9.98 3.73
N ASN A 90 -3.07 -10.21 5.00
CA ASN A 90 -3.22 -9.17 6.00
C ASN A 90 -4.13 -8.02 5.50
N LYS A 91 -3.58 -6.81 5.40
CA LYS A 91 -4.29 -5.59 5.01
C LYS A 91 -4.11 -5.26 3.53
N MET A 92 -3.54 -6.18 2.75
CA MET A 92 -3.21 -5.97 1.33
C MET A 92 -3.90 -7.03 0.47
N SER A 93 -4.34 -6.62 -0.70
CA SER A 93 -4.80 -7.46 -1.80
C SER A 93 -3.77 -7.40 -2.90
N TYR A 94 -3.46 -8.54 -3.51
CA TYR A 94 -2.54 -8.67 -4.65
C TYR A 94 -3.29 -9.30 -5.80
N GLU A 95 -3.05 -8.79 -7.00
CA GLU A 95 -3.83 -9.14 -8.17
C GLU A 95 -2.96 -9.23 -9.41
N ILE A 96 -3.22 -10.25 -10.24
CA ILE A 96 -2.58 -10.43 -11.54
C ILE A 96 -3.47 -9.78 -12.60
N GLY A 97 -3.05 -8.64 -13.15
CA GLY A 97 -3.84 -7.83 -14.06
C GLY A 97 -3.51 -8.03 -15.54
N ASN A 98 -4.52 -7.86 -16.40
CA ASN A 98 -4.41 -7.75 -17.87
C ASN A 98 -3.53 -8.83 -18.52
N GLY A 99 -3.85 -10.11 -18.34
CA GLY A 99 -3.06 -11.17 -18.95
C GLY A 99 -1.65 -11.26 -18.35
N GLY A 100 -1.49 -11.01 -17.05
CA GLY A 100 -0.22 -11.00 -16.32
C GLY A 100 0.78 -9.93 -16.76
N LYS A 101 0.29 -8.80 -17.28
CA LYS A 101 1.15 -7.66 -17.67
C LYS A 101 1.60 -6.82 -16.49
N PHE A 102 0.83 -6.81 -15.41
CA PHE A 102 1.15 -6.10 -14.20
C PHE A 102 0.62 -6.84 -12.97
N ILE A 103 1.20 -6.53 -11.82
CA ILE A 103 0.68 -6.90 -10.51
C ILE A 103 0.14 -5.66 -9.84
N ARG A 104 -1.14 -5.69 -9.47
CA ARG A 104 -1.79 -4.62 -8.73
C ARG A 104 -1.86 -5.00 -7.27
N ILE A 105 -1.48 -4.07 -6.41
CA ILE A 105 -1.58 -4.22 -4.96
C ILE A 105 -2.49 -3.12 -4.45
N VAL A 106 -3.52 -3.52 -3.71
CA VAL A 106 -4.54 -2.61 -3.18
C VAL A 106 -4.63 -2.80 -1.66
N PRO A 107 -4.44 -1.74 -0.86
CA PRO A 107 -4.69 -1.82 0.57
C PRO A 107 -6.20 -1.96 0.80
N ARG A 108 -6.57 -2.97 1.59
CA ARG A 108 -7.96 -3.28 1.93
C ARG A 108 -8.58 -2.15 2.77
N ALA A 109 -9.90 -2.15 2.94
CA ALA A 109 -10.58 -1.19 3.82
C ALA A 109 -10.02 -1.18 5.27
N SER A 110 -9.53 -2.32 5.75
CA SER A 110 -8.88 -2.47 7.06
C SER A 110 -7.47 -1.83 7.17
N ALA A 111 -6.93 -1.33 6.05
CA ALA A 111 -5.63 -0.67 5.98
C ALA A 111 -5.64 0.77 6.51
N GLY A 112 -6.83 1.35 6.73
CA GLY A 112 -6.98 2.70 7.29
C GLY A 112 -6.76 3.78 6.22
N PRO A 113 -5.97 4.84 6.47
CA PRO A 113 -5.85 5.99 5.56
C PRO A 113 -5.31 5.67 4.15
N ILE A 114 -4.61 4.54 4.01
CA ILE A 114 -4.08 4.04 2.73
C ILE A 114 -5.08 3.19 1.94
N ALA A 115 -6.28 2.91 2.48
CA ALA A 115 -7.30 2.15 1.77
C ALA A 115 -7.70 2.85 0.47
N GLY A 116 -7.77 2.10 -0.63
CA GLY A 116 -8.08 2.63 -1.97
C GLY A 116 -6.87 3.10 -2.77
N MET A 117 -5.68 3.22 -2.16
CA MET A 117 -4.45 3.40 -2.94
C MET A 117 -4.18 2.18 -3.82
N GLN A 118 -3.36 2.34 -4.85
CA GLN A 118 -2.92 1.20 -5.67
C GLN A 118 -1.43 1.29 -5.97
N LEU A 119 -0.74 0.15 -5.91
CA LEU A 119 0.62 0.00 -6.44
C LEU A 119 0.55 -0.92 -7.66
N HIS A 120 1.08 -0.48 -8.79
CA HIS A 120 1.14 -1.28 -10.01
C HIS A 120 2.59 -1.57 -10.30
N TYR A 121 2.94 -2.85 -10.27
CA TYR A 121 4.21 -3.38 -10.74
C TYR A 121 4.04 -3.80 -12.17
N HIS A 122 4.79 -3.22 -13.09
CA HIS A 122 4.77 -3.62 -14.49
C HIS A 122 5.94 -4.55 -14.80
N ARG A 123 5.77 -5.42 -15.81
CA ARG A 123 6.83 -6.33 -16.27
C ARG A 123 8.08 -5.61 -16.80
N ASP A 124 7.98 -4.34 -17.18
CA ASP A 124 9.11 -3.51 -17.59
C ASP A 124 9.96 -2.98 -16.41
N GLY A 125 9.66 -3.43 -15.19
CA GLY A 125 10.33 -3.02 -13.96
C GLY A 125 9.84 -1.68 -13.41
N GLN A 126 8.89 -1.01 -14.08
CA GLN A 126 8.36 0.26 -13.63
C GLN A 126 7.30 0.05 -12.54
N ILE A 127 7.34 0.89 -11.52
CA ILE A 127 6.42 0.83 -10.40
C ILE A 127 5.66 2.15 -10.35
N TYR A 128 4.34 2.05 -10.27
CA TYR A 128 3.45 3.20 -10.18
C TYR A 128 2.66 3.15 -8.87
N CYS A 129 2.53 4.29 -8.21
CA CYS A 129 1.70 4.49 -7.04
C CYS A 129 0.55 5.41 -7.40
N TYR A 130 -0.67 5.01 -7.04
CA TYR A 130 -1.89 5.75 -7.32
C TYR A 130 -2.59 6.10 -6.01
N SER A 131 -2.97 7.38 -5.85
CA SER A 131 -3.91 7.83 -4.82
C SER A 131 -5.31 7.87 -5.39
N HIS A 132 -6.33 7.56 -4.57
CA HIS A 132 -7.72 7.60 -4.99
C HIS A 132 -8.31 9.00 -4.78
N LYS A 133 -8.69 9.68 -5.86
CA LYS A 133 -9.13 11.09 -5.84
C LYS A 133 -10.50 11.32 -5.18
N ALA A 134 -11.36 10.29 -5.14
CA ALA A 134 -12.70 10.41 -4.56
C ALA A 134 -12.77 9.97 -3.07
N GLY A 135 -11.63 9.87 -2.37
CA GLY A 135 -11.56 9.43 -0.98
C GLY A 135 -11.29 10.56 0.04
N ALA A 136 -11.61 10.35 1.31
CA ALA A 136 -11.34 11.34 2.39
C ALA A 136 -9.84 11.54 2.71
N ASN A 137 -8.95 10.73 2.14
CA ASN A 137 -7.52 10.69 2.49
C ASN A 137 -6.60 11.01 1.30
N VAL A 138 -7.07 11.69 0.24
CA VAL A 138 -6.28 11.91 -0.99
C VAL A 138 -4.90 12.51 -0.69
N ASP A 139 -4.86 13.61 0.07
CA ASP A 139 -3.60 14.30 0.41
C ASP A 139 -2.64 13.40 1.18
N PHE A 140 -3.17 12.60 2.11
CA PHE A 140 -2.38 11.64 2.87
C PHE A 140 -1.78 10.59 1.94
N GLN A 141 -2.59 10.01 1.05
CA GLN A 141 -2.19 8.98 0.09
C GLN A 141 -1.14 9.48 -0.90
N GLU A 142 -1.33 10.68 -1.45
CA GLU A 142 -0.33 11.34 -2.30
C GLU A 142 0.97 11.57 -1.55
N SER A 143 0.88 12.02 -0.29
CA SER A 143 2.06 12.22 0.54
C SER A 143 2.81 10.91 0.81
N VAL A 144 2.11 9.77 0.88
CA VAL A 144 2.72 8.45 1.00
C VAL A 144 3.42 8.07 -0.30
N CYS A 145 2.77 8.18 -1.46
CA CYS A 145 3.40 7.92 -2.76
C CYS A 145 4.67 8.75 -2.97
N LYS A 146 4.63 10.05 -2.60
CA LYS A 146 5.82 10.93 -2.64
C LYS A 146 6.93 10.43 -1.72
N THR A 147 6.62 9.96 -0.51
CA THR A 147 7.64 9.41 0.42
C THR A 147 8.20 8.05 0.01
N LEU A 148 7.56 7.35 -0.93
CA LEU A 148 8.09 6.14 -1.56
C LEU A 148 9.01 6.45 -2.75
N GLY A 149 9.34 7.73 -2.99
CA GLY A 149 10.16 8.16 -4.13
C GLY A 149 9.34 8.47 -5.39
N GLY A 150 8.02 8.62 -5.26
CA GLY A 150 7.13 8.86 -6.38
C GLY A 150 7.21 10.29 -6.92
N THR A 151 7.48 10.42 -8.22
CA THR A 151 7.31 11.65 -8.98
C THR A 151 5.98 11.64 -9.72
N GLU A 152 5.22 12.73 -9.66
CA GLU A 152 3.91 12.82 -10.31
C GLU A 152 4.02 12.60 -11.82
N PHE A 153 3.08 11.84 -12.38
CA PHE A 153 3.02 11.50 -13.79
C PHE A 153 1.58 11.61 -14.32
N PRO A 154 1.36 12.16 -15.53
CA PRO A 154 0.03 12.24 -16.12
C PRO A 154 -0.51 10.84 -16.48
N SER A 155 -1.39 10.31 -15.63
CA SER A 155 -2.14 9.08 -15.88
C SER A 155 -3.23 9.28 -16.93
N LYS A 156 -3.55 8.24 -17.71
CA LYS A 156 -4.75 8.24 -18.57
C LYS A 156 -6.06 8.15 -17.77
N ASP A 157 -5.99 7.64 -16.54
CA ASP A 157 -7.11 7.57 -15.58
C ASP A 157 -6.98 8.70 -14.54
N THR A 158 -6.89 9.96 -15.00
CA THR A 158 -6.84 11.13 -14.13
C THR A 158 -8.18 11.44 -13.46
N ALA A 159 -9.28 10.84 -13.92
CA ALA A 159 -10.61 11.06 -13.35
C ALA A 159 -10.70 10.52 -11.92
N ASN A 160 -10.12 9.33 -11.68
CA ASN A 160 -10.25 8.64 -10.39
C ASN A 160 -8.95 8.61 -9.59
N HIS A 161 -7.79 8.78 -10.23
CA HIS A 161 -6.50 8.60 -9.56
C HIS A 161 -5.47 9.70 -9.88
N SER A 162 -4.67 10.09 -8.88
CA SER A 162 -3.40 10.80 -9.12
C SER A 162 -2.30 9.73 -9.17
N ALA A 163 -1.39 9.83 -10.15
CA ALA A 163 -0.38 8.80 -10.39
C ALA A 163 1.03 9.32 -10.15
N PHE A 164 1.86 8.47 -9.56
CA PHE A 164 3.24 8.75 -9.22
C PHE A 164 4.12 7.60 -9.70
N LYS A 165 5.08 7.89 -10.57
CA LYS A 165 6.10 6.92 -10.97
C LYS A 165 7.15 6.84 -9.88
N LEU A 166 7.39 5.65 -9.34
CA LEU A 166 8.44 5.41 -8.34
C LEU A 166 9.78 5.17 -9.05
N GLN A 167 10.87 5.58 -8.38
CA GLN A 167 12.26 5.39 -8.84
C GLN A 167 12.87 4.12 -8.26
#